data_AF-A0A2I3H467-F1
#
_entry.id   AF-A0A2I3H467-F1
#
_cell.length_a   1.000
_cell.length_b   1.000
_cell.length_c   1.000
_cell.angle_alpha   90.00
_cell.angle_beta   90.00
_cell.angle_gamma   90.00
#
_symmetry.space_group_name_H-M   'P 1'
#
loop_
_entity.id
_entity.type
_entity.pdbx_description
1 polymer ?
#
loop_
_entity_poly.entity_id
_entity_poly.type
_entity_poly.pdbx_seq_one_letter_code
_entity_poly.pdbx_strand_id
1 'polypeptide(L)'
;MFWFRVSEREKEISGLWNELDSLKDAVEHQRKKNNDLREKNWEAMEALASTEKMLQDKVNKTSKERQQQVEAVELEAKEVLKKLFPKVSVPSNLSYSEWLHGFEKKAKECMAGTSGSEEVKVLEHKLKEADEMHTLLQLECEKYKSVLAETEGILQKLQRSVEQEENKWKVKVDESHKTIKQMQSSFTSSEQELERLRRENKDIENLRREREHLEMELEKAEMERSTYVTEVRELKAQLNETLTKLRTEQNERQKVAGDLHKAQQSLELIQSKIVKAAGDTTVIENSDVSPETESSEKETMSVSLNQTVTQLQQLLQAVNQQLTKEKEHYQVLE
;
A
#
# COMPACT_ATOMS: atom_id res chain seq x y z
N MET A 1 -6.80 19.99 31.41
CA MET A 1 -8.01 20.59 30.78
C MET A 1 -7.67 21.49 29.60
N PHE A 2 -6.99 22.64 29.76
CA PHE A 2 -6.76 23.63 28.68
C PHE A 2 -6.26 22.99 27.35
N TRP A 3 -5.12 22.29 27.39
CA TRP A 3 -4.53 21.60 26.24
C TRP A 3 -5.47 20.61 25.53
N PHE A 4 -6.38 19.94 26.25
CA PHE A 4 -7.37 19.05 25.65
C PHE A 4 -8.37 19.83 24.79
N ARG A 5 -8.90 20.94 25.32
CA ARG A 5 -9.81 21.84 24.58
C ARG A 5 -9.13 22.50 23.37
N VAL A 6 -7.83 22.78 23.45
CA VAL A 6 -7.04 23.26 22.30
C VAL A 6 -6.96 22.18 21.22
N SER A 7 -6.56 20.96 21.58
CA SER A 7 -6.47 19.83 20.62
C SER A 7 -7.85 19.43 20.03
N GLU A 8 -8.92 19.58 20.80
CA GLU A 8 -10.30 19.39 20.36
C GLU A 8 -10.70 20.45 19.32
N ARG A 9 -10.40 21.74 19.56
CA ARG A 9 -10.57 22.81 18.56
C ARG A 9 -9.68 22.62 17.33
N GLU A 10 -8.44 22.16 17.48
CA GLU A 10 -7.54 21.87 16.35
C GLU A 10 -8.11 20.77 15.44
N LYS A 11 -8.74 19.74 16.02
CA LYS A 11 -9.44 18.69 15.27
C LYS A 11 -10.70 19.20 14.58
N GLU A 12 -11.53 19.99 15.26
CA GLU A 12 -12.69 20.65 14.63
C GLU A 12 -12.27 21.54 13.46
N ILE A 13 -11.24 22.37 13.64
CA ILE A 13 -10.69 23.25 12.59
C ILE A 13 -10.17 22.42 11.42
N SER A 14 -9.43 21.34 11.66
CA SER A 14 -8.97 20.43 10.60
C SER A 14 -10.13 19.75 9.85
N GLY A 15 -11.18 19.33 10.57
CA GLY A 15 -12.41 18.80 9.97
C GLY A 15 -13.09 19.83 9.06
N LEU A 16 -13.30 21.05 9.55
CA LEU A 16 -13.91 22.14 8.79
C LEU A 16 -13.07 22.58 7.57
N TRP A 17 -11.73 22.51 7.64
CA TRP A 17 -10.87 22.73 6.47
C TRP A 17 -11.06 21.65 5.41
N ASN A 18 -11.12 20.38 5.81
CA ASN A 18 -11.36 19.27 4.88
C ASN A 18 -12.77 19.33 4.25
N GLU A 19 -13.79 19.69 5.03
CA GLU A 19 -15.14 19.92 4.52
C GLU A 19 -15.21 21.11 3.56
N LEU A 20 -14.54 22.22 3.88
CA LEU A 20 -14.48 23.42 3.03
C LEU A 20 -13.81 23.13 1.68
N ASP A 21 -12.70 22.40 1.66
CA ASP A 21 -12.00 22.05 0.43
C ASP A 21 -12.81 21.04 -0.41
N SER A 22 -13.43 20.04 0.23
CA SER A 22 -14.37 19.11 -0.42
C SER A 22 -15.58 19.81 -1.04
N LEU A 23 -16.18 20.77 -0.33
CA LEU A 23 -17.28 21.59 -0.85
C LEU A 23 -16.85 22.49 -2.02
N LYS A 24 -15.64 23.06 -1.94
CA LYS A 24 -15.05 23.89 -3.00
C LYS A 24 -14.78 23.08 -4.27
N ASP A 25 -14.21 21.89 -4.15
CA ASP A 25 -14.02 20.95 -5.27
C ASP A 25 -15.35 20.51 -5.87
N ALA A 26 -16.36 20.21 -5.04
CA ALA A 26 -17.70 19.88 -5.51
C ALA A 26 -18.34 21.06 -6.29
N VAL A 27 -18.18 22.30 -5.82
CA VAL A 27 -18.69 23.50 -6.51
C VAL A 27 -17.98 23.71 -7.85
N GLU A 28 -16.64 23.63 -7.91
CA GLU A 28 -15.91 23.83 -9.17
C GLU A 28 -16.16 22.67 -10.16
N HIS A 29 -16.38 21.44 -9.67
CA HIS A 29 -16.84 20.34 -10.51
C HIS A 29 -18.24 20.60 -11.12
N GLN A 30 -19.21 21.08 -10.34
CA GLN A 30 -20.52 21.47 -10.88
C GLN A 30 -20.44 22.67 -11.83
N ARG A 31 -19.54 23.62 -11.56
CA ARG A 31 -19.29 24.78 -12.43
C ARG A 31 -18.73 24.34 -13.79
N LYS A 32 -17.72 23.47 -13.81
CA LYS A 32 -17.20 22.86 -15.04
C LYS A 32 -18.31 22.12 -15.79
N LYS A 33 -19.04 21.23 -15.10
CA LYS A 33 -20.18 20.51 -15.68
C LYS A 33 -21.26 21.45 -16.26
N ASN A 34 -21.51 22.61 -15.65
CA ASN A 34 -22.45 23.60 -16.19
C ASN A 34 -21.90 24.29 -17.45
N ASN A 35 -20.60 24.58 -17.51
CA ASN A 35 -19.95 25.11 -18.72
C ASN A 35 -19.99 24.08 -19.86
N ASP A 36 -19.58 22.83 -19.61
CA ASP A 36 -19.63 21.72 -20.56
C ASP A 36 -21.06 21.51 -21.12
N LEU A 37 -22.09 21.75 -20.30
CA LEU A 37 -23.50 21.67 -20.71
C LEU A 37 -23.96 22.89 -21.53
N ARG A 38 -23.44 24.10 -21.26
CA ARG A 38 -23.73 25.31 -22.06
C ARG A 38 -23.12 25.19 -23.46
N GLU A 39 -21.87 24.76 -23.54
CA GLU A 39 -21.14 24.53 -24.78
C GLU A 39 -21.90 23.55 -25.68
N LYS A 40 -22.26 22.37 -25.16
CA LYS A 40 -23.02 21.34 -25.90
C LYS A 40 -24.44 21.78 -26.30
N ASN A 41 -25.11 22.62 -25.50
CA ASN A 41 -26.40 23.20 -25.91
C ASN A 41 -26.23 24.24 -27.01
N TRP A 42 -25.16 25.03 -26.96
CA TRP A 42 -24.84 26.02 -28.00
C TRP A 42 -24.45 25.34 -29.32
N GLU A 43 -23.58 24.33 -29.30
CA GLU A 43 -23.25 23.47 -30.45
C GLU A 43 -24.52 22.85 -31.07
N ALA A 44 -25.40 22.27 -30.24
CA ALA A 44 -26.65 21.69 -30.71
C ALA A 44 -27.60 22.73 -31.33
N MET A 45 -27.65 23.95 -30.78
CA MET A 45 -28.48 25.03 -31.31
C MET A 45 -27.92 25.63 -32.61
N GLU A 46 -26.60 25.74 -32.74
CA GLU A 46 -25.94 26.15 -34.00
C GLU A 46 -26.12 25.08 -35.09
N ALA A 47 -25.98 23.80 -34.76
CA ALA A 47 -26.27 22.69 -35.66
C ALA A 47 -27.73 22.71 -36.16
N LEU A 48 -28.70 22.92 -35.26
CA LEU A 48 -30.11 23.05 -35.62
C LEU A 48 -30.33 24.25 -36.56
N ALA A 49 -29.87 25.44 -36.20
CA ALA A 49 -30.02 26.65 -37.02
C ALA A 49 -29.37 26.51 -38.42
N SER A 50 -28.23 25.82 -38.50
CA SER A 50 -27.55 25.47 -39.75
C SER A 50 -28.41 24.54 -40.63
N THR A 51 -28.99 23.48 -40.05
CA THR A 51 -29.89 22.57 -40.78
C THR A 51 -31.20 23.23 -41.20
N GLU A 52 -31.79 24.08 -40.36
CA GLU A 52 -33.01 24.86 -40.68
C GLU A 52 -32.75 25.78 -41.88
N LYS A 53 -31.66 26.56 -41.84
CA LYS A 53 -31.27 27.42 -42.95
C LYS A 53 -31.04 26.63 -44.25
N MET A 54 -30.30 25.52 -44.17
CA MET A 54 -30.06 24.65 -45.34
C MET A 54 -31.37 24.13 -45.94
N LEU A 55 -32.34 23.71 -45.11
CA LEU A 55 -33.64 23.25 -45.56
C LEU A 55 -34.45 24.39 -46.20
N GLN A 56 -34.45 25.58 -45.60
CA GLN A 56 -35.15 26.76 -46.12
C GLN A 56 -34.58 27.22 -47.48
N ASP A 57 -33.24 27.29 -47.61
CA ASP A 57 -32.56 27.59 -48.87
C ASP A 57 -32.88 26.54 -49.95
N LYS A 58 -32.97 25.26 -49.57
CA LYS A 58 -33.31 24.15 -50.48
C LYS A 58 -34.77 24.20 -50.93
N VAL A 59 -35.72 24.50 -50.03
CA VAL A 59 -37.15 24.69 -50.35
C VAL A 59 -37.33 25.85 -51.32
N ASN A 60 -36.71 27.00 -51.03
CA ASN A 60 -36.75 28.18 -51.90
C ASN A 60 -36.17 27.89 -53.30
N LYS A 61 -35.01 27.21 -53.35
CA LYS A 61 -34.37 26.81 -54.61
C LYS A 61 -35.26 25.87 -55.43
N THR A 62 -35.71 24.76 -54.85
CA THR A 62 -36.55 23.78 -55.56
C THR A 62 -37.91 24.36 -55.96
N SER A 63 -38.47 25.30 -55.20
CA SER A 63 -39.69 26.02 -55.61
C SER A 63 -39.45 26.86 -56.87
N LYS A 64 -38.33 27.60 -56.93
CA LYS A 64 -37.97 28.42 -58.10
C LYS A 64 -37.63 27.56 -59.33
N GLU A 65 -36.87 26.49 -59.14
CA GLU A 65 -36.52 25.54 -60.21
C GLU A 65 -37.77 24.89 -60.81
N ARG A 66 -38.74 24.48 -59.97
CA ARG A 66 -40.03 23.93 -60.42
C ARG A 66 -40.82 24.96 -61.22
N GLN A 67 -40.90 26.21 -60.76
CA GLN A 67 -41.61 27.27 -61.47
C GLN A 67 -41.00 27.53 -62.87
N GLN A 68 -39.66 27.59 -62.95
CA GLN A 68 -38.95 27.75 -64.23
C GLN A 68 -39.14 26.55 -65.16
N GLN A 69 -39.21 25.31 -64.63
CA GLN A 69 -39.52 24.13 -65.44
C GLN A 69 -40.96 24.16 -65.99
N VAL A 70 -41.93 24.60 -65.19
CA VAL A 70 -43.33 24.78 -65.65
C VAL A 70 -43.37 25.82 -66.77
N GLU A 71 -42.80 27.01 -66.56
CA GLU A 71 -42.78 28.07 -67.58
C GLU A 71 -42.07 27.64 -68.87
N ALA A 72 -40.99 26.86 -68.78
CA ALA A 72 -40.29 26.31 -69.94
C ALA A 72 -41.16 25.29 -70.71
N VAL A 73 -41.80 24.35 -70.01
CA VAL A 73 -42.68 23.33 -70.63
C VAL A 73 -43.93 23.98 -71.23
N GLU A 74 -44.51 24.99 -70.58
CA GLU A 74 -45.63 25.76 -71.13
C GLU A 74 -45.26 26.50 -72.42
N LEU A 75 -44.05 27.04 -72.50
CA LEU A 75 -43.54 27.73 -73.69
C LEU A 75 -43.21 26.73 -74.81
N GLU A 76 -42.54 25.62 -74.49
CA GLU A 76 -42.25 24.55 -75.46
C GLU A 76 -43.52 23.94 -76.04
N ALA A 77 -44.51 23.62 -75.19
CA ALA A 77 -45.81 23.13 -75.63
C ALA A 77 -46.52 24.14 -76.54
N LYS A 78 -46.50 25.43 -76.20
CA LYS A 78 -47.01 26.52 -77.05
C LYS A 78 -46.33 26.53 -78.43
N GLU A 79 -45.01 26.36 -78.51
CA GLU A 79 -44.27 26.36 -79.78
C GLU A 79 -44.44 25.07 -80.60
N VAL A 80 -44.48 23.89 -79.96
CA VAL A 80 -44.76 22.61 -80.63
C VAL A 80 -46.17 22.63 -81.23
N LEU A 81 -47.17 23.09 -80.49
CA LEU A 81 -48.54 23.20 -80.98
C LEU A 81 -48.66 24.16 -82.18
N LYS A 82 -48.03 25.34 -82.12
CA LYS A 82 -47.96 26.27 -83.28
C LYS A 82 -47.32 25.63 -84.52
N LYS A 83 -46.25 24.85 -84.35
CA LYS A 83 -45.58 24.14 -85.46
C LYS A 83 -46.45 23.05 -86.08
N LEU A 84 -47.21 22.31 -85.25
CA LEU A 84 -48.11 21.26 -85.71
C LEU A 84 -49.37 21.81 -86.42
N PHE A 85 -49.87 22.98 -86.01
CA PHE A 85 -51.02 23.62 -86.65
C PHE A 85 -50.76 25.09 -87.02
N PRO A 86 -49.93 25.40 -88.05
CA PRO A 86 -49.59 26.77 -88.42
C PRO A 86 -50.78 27.63 -88.89
N LYS A 87 -51.94 27.00 -89.18
CA LYS A 87 -53.20 27.66 -89.55
C LYS A 87 -54.00 28.14 -88.32
N VAL A 88 -53.62 27.75 -87.10
CA VAL A 88 -54.31 28.08 -85.86
C VAL A 88 -53.70 29.32 -85.21
N SER A 89 -54.49 30.39 -85.07
CA SER A 89 -54.10 31.64 -84.43
C SER A 89 -54.89 31.90 -83.14
N VAL A 90 -54.19 32.19 -82.05
CA VAL A 90 -54.72 32.39 -80.68
C VAL A 90 -53.97 33.57 -80.02
N PRO A 91 -54.65 34.49 -79.29
CA PRO A 91 -53.99 35.64 -78.65
C PRO A 91 -52.91 35.24 -77.64
N SER A 92 -51.75 35.91 -77.68
CA SER A 92 -50.57 35.57 -76.88
C SER A 92 -50.60 36.05 -75.42
N ASN A 93 -51.54 36.92 -75.05
CA ASN A 93 -51.60 37.62 -73.75
C ASN A 93 -52.47 36.90 -72.69
N LEU A 94 -52.71 35.60 -72.87
CA LEU A 94 -53.54 34.75 -72.01
C LEU A 94 -52.68 33.85 -71.11
N SER A 95 -53.23 33.41 -69.98
CA SER A 95 -52.59 32.35 -69.19
C SER A 95 -52.49 31.04 -70.00
N TYR A 96 -51.62 30.11 -69.60
CA TYR A 96 -51.40 28.89 -70.39
C TYR A 96 -52.65 28.02 -70.54
N SER A 97 -53.47 27.87 -69.50
CA SER A 97 -54.73 27.12 -69.53
C SER A 97 -55.76 27.73 -70.48
N GLU A 98 -55.96 29.05 -70.42
CA GLU A 98 -56.85 29.80 -71.33
C GLU A 98 -56.38 29.70 -72.78
N TRP A 99 -55.07 29.84 -73.01
CA TRP A 99 -54.45 29.72 -74.33
C TRP A 99 -54.64 28.31 -74.92
N LEU A 100 -54.38 27.26 -74.12
CA LEU A 100 -54.43 25.87 -74.55
C LEU A 100 -55.84 25.48 -75.01
N HIS A 101 -56.87 25.87 -74.25
CA HIS A 101 -58.26 25.58 -74.61
C HIS A 101 -58.71 26.35 -75.86
N GLY A 102 -58.28 27.61 -76.01
CA GLY A 102 -58.49 28.39 -77.24
C GLY A 102 -57.80 27.80 -78.47
N PHE A 103 -56.66 27.13 -78.29
CA PHE A 103 -55.91 26.44 -79.34
C PHE A 103 -56.59 25.13 -79.75
N GLU A 104 -56.94 24.27 -78.78
CA GLU A 104 -57.57 22.97 -78.98
C GLU A 104 -58.81 23.05 -79.91
N LYS A 105 -59.67 24.04 -79.65
CA LYS A 105 -60.88 24.29 -80.44
C LYS A 105 -60.60 24.51 -81.93
N LYS A 106 -59.60 25.33 -82.24
CA LYS A 106 -59.24 25.69 -83.62
C LYS A 106 -58.41 24.62 -84.34
N ALA A 107 -57.63 23.83 -83.61
CA ALA A 107 -56.88 22.71 -84.19
C ALA A 107 -57.83 21.63 -84.74
N LYS A 108 -58.92 21.34 -84.02
CA LYS A 108 -59.96 20.40 -84.45
C LYS A 108 -60.65 20.81 -85.77
N GLU A 109 -60.77 22.11 -86.02
CA GLU A 109 -61.33 22.66 -87.27
C GLU A 109 -60.39 22.46 -88.49
N CYS A 110 -59.10 22.19 -88.27
CA CYS A 110 -58.08 22.12 -89.33
C CYS A 110 -57.74 20.70 -89.84
N MET A 111 -58.03 19.64 -89.09
CA MET A 111 -57.49 18.28 -89.35
C MET A 111 -58.25 17.44 -90.40
N ALA A 112 -59.26 17.99 -91.07
CA ALA A 112 -60.23 17.21 -91.84
C ALA A 112 -59.75 16.63 -93.20
N GLY A 113 -58.45 16.36 -93.41
CA GLY A 113 -58.00 15.57 -94.57
C GLY A 113 -56.49 15.47 -94.84
N THR A 114 -56.14 14.48 -95.69
CA THR A 114 -54.84 14.13 -96.32
C THR A 114 -54.05 12.97 -95.68
N SER A 115 -53.61 12.00 -96.49
CA SER A 115 -52.66 10.90 -96.16
C SER A 115 -52.09 10.26 -97.46
N GLY A 116 -51.03 9.43 -97.36
CA GLY A 116 -50.32 8.77 -98.47
C GLY A 116 -49.57 7.49 -98.05
N SER A 117 -49.11 6.65 -99.00
CA SER A 117 -49.00 5.19 -98.74
C SER A 117 -47.68 4.43 -99.04
N GLU A 118 -46.73 4.91 -99.84
CA GLU A 118 -45.65 4.02 -100.35
C GLU A 118 -44.38 3.98 -99.47
N GLU A 119 -44.06 5.06 -98.74
CA GLU A 119 -42.91 5.11 -97.81
C GLU A 119 -43.01 4.07 -96.67
N VAL A 120 -44.24 3.63 -96.38
CA VAL A 120 -44.61 2.68 -95.33
C VAL A 120 -43.78 1.39 -95.41
N LYS A 121 -43.61 0.79 -96.59
CA LYS A 121 -42.98 -0.55 -96.74
C LYS A 121 -41.50 -0.58 -96.39
N VAL A 122 -40.79 0.53 -96.62
CA VAL A 122 -39.35 0.66 -96.28
C VAL A 122 -39.19 0.91 -94.77
N LEU A 123 -40.17 1.57 -94.15
CA LEU A 123 -40.23 1.75 -92.70
C LEU A 123 -40.59 0.44 -92.00
N GLU A 124 -41.51 -0.37 -92.54
CA GLU A 124 -41.88 -1.70 -92.01
C GLU A 124 -40.67 -2.66 -91.90
N HIS A 125 -39.78 -2.71 -92.90
CA HIS A 125 -38.58 -3.55 -92.83
C HIS A 125 -37.63 -3.10 -91.71
N LYS A 126 -37.33 -1.80 -91.65
CA LYS A 126 -36.43 -1.22 -90.64
C LYS A 126 -37.01 -1.30 -89.24
N LEU A 127 -38.33 -1.23 -89.10
CA LEU A 127 -39.04 -1.47 -87.84
C LEU A 127 -38.80 -2.90 -87.37
N LYS A 128 -38.97 -3.91 -88.24
CA LYS A 128 -38.70 -5.31 -87.89
C LYS A 128 -37.24 -5.58 -87.51
N GLU A 129 -36.28 -5.00 -88.22
CA GLU A 129 -34.85 -5.09 -87.85
C GLU A 129 -34.56 -4.44 -86.49
N ALA A 130 -35.20 -3.30 -86.20
CA ALA A 130 -35.09 -2.62 -84.91
C ALA A 130 -35.78 -3.39 -83.77
N ASP A 131 -36.93 -4.02 -84.03
CA ASP A 131 -37.65 -4.87 -83.08
C ASP A 131 -36.82 -6.12 -82.73
N GLU A 132 -36.23 -6.79 -83.71
CA GLU A 132 -35.35 -7.95 -83.50
C GLU A 132 -34.11 -7.55 -82.67
N MET A 133 -33.46 -6.43 -83.01
CA MET A 133 -32.35 -5.86 -82.23
C MET A 133 -32.77 -5.49 -80.80
N HIS A 134 -33.95 -4.90 -80.63
CA HIS A 134 -34.52 -4.54 -79.33
C HIS A 134 -34.77 -5.78 -78.46
N THR A 135 -35.32 -6.86 -79.02
CA THR A 135 -35.50 -8.12 -78.26
C THR A 135 -34.17 -8.74 -77.80
N LEU A 136 -33.11 -8.66 -78.62
CA LEU A 136 -31.78 -9.14 -78.25
C LEU A 136 -31.17 -8.32 -77.11
N LEU A 137 -31.23 -6.98 -77.20
CA LEU A 137 -30.74 -6.08 -76.15
C LEU A 137 -31.55 -6.21 -74.85
N GLN A 138 -32.86 -6.44 -74.94
CA GLN A 138 -33.71 -6.72 -73.78
C GLN A 138 -33.28 -8.00 -73.05
N LEU A 139 -33.04 -9.09 -73.79
CA LEU A 139 -32.54 -10.37 -73.24
C LEU A 139 -31.15 -10.20 -72.58
N GLU A 140 -30.26 -9.40 -73.17
CA GLU A 140 -28.97 -9.12 -72.58
C GLU A 140 -29.10 -8.29 -71.28
N CYS A 141 -29.98 -7.28 -71.27
CA CYS A 141 -30.31 -6.51 -70.07
C CYS A 141 -30.92 -7.39 -68.95
N GLU A 142 -31.75 -8.37 -69.30
CA GLU A 142 -32.31 -9.33 -68.34
C GLU A 142 -31.23 -10.26 -67.77
N LYS A 143 -30.30 -10.73 -68.61
CA LYS A 143 -29.12 -11.50 -68.17
C LYS A 143 -28.26 -10.68 -67.20
N TYR A 144 -27.98 -9.40 -67.50
CA TYR A 144 -27.22 -8.54 -66.59
C TYR A 144 -27.95 -8.29 -65.27
N LYS A 145 -29.28 -8.05 -65.27
CA LYS A 145 -30.08 -7.93 -64.04
C LYS A 145 -29.99 -9.19 -63.18
N SER A 146 -30.03 -10.38 -63.79
CA SER A 146 -29.92 -11.66 -63.09
C SER A 146 -28.55 -11.83 -62.41
N VAL A 147 -27.45 -11.57 -63.15
CA VAL A 147 -26.08 -11.63 -62.59
C VAL A 147 -25.88 -10.59 -61.48
N LEU A 148 -26.40 -9.38 -61.64
CA LEU A 148 -26.34 -8.35 -60.59
C LEU A 148 -27.06 -8.82 -59.32
N ALA A 149 -28.27 -9.36 -59.42
CA ALA A 149 -29.00 -9.90 -58.27
C ALA A 149 -28.28 -11.08 -57.59
N GLU A 150 -27.62 -11.96 -58.36
CA GLU A 150 -26.79 -13.03 -57.79
C GLU A 150 -25.56 -12.47 -57.05
N THR A 151 -24.83 -11.53 -57.66
CA THR A 151 -23.67 -10.90 -57.02
C THR A 151 -24.04 -10.09 -55.77
N GLU A 152 -25.17 -9.38 -55.77
CA GLU A 152 -25.70 -8.73 -54.57
C GLU A 152 -26.03 -9.76 -53.49
N GLY A 153 -26.71 -10.86 -53.86
CA GLY A 153 -27.00 -11.97 -52.94
C GLY A 153 -25.76 -12.66 -52.36
N ILE A 154 -24.63 -12.64 -53.07
CA ILE A 154 -23.32 -13.09 -52.56
C ILE A 154 -22.71 -12.04 -51.62
N LEU A 155 -22.69 -10.76 -52.01
CA LEU A 155 -22.17 -9.67 -51.19
C LEU A 155 -22.92 -9.55 -49.85
N GLN A 156 -24.26 -9.63 -49.86
CA GLN A 156 -25.07 -9.64 -48.64
C GLN A 156 -24.75 -10.84 -47.72
N LYS A 157 -24.38 -12.01 -48.26
CA LYS A 157 -23.96 -13.19 -47.46
C LYS A 157 -22.58 -12.96 -46.86
N LEU A 158 -21.63 -12.42 -47.63
CA LEU A 158 -20.28 -12.09 -47.17
C LEU A 158 -20.31 -11.04 -46.07
N GLN A 159 -21.05 -9.93 -46.27
CA GLN A 159 -21.24 -8.88 -45.26
C GLN A 159 -21.75 -9.47 -43.94
N ARG A 160 -22.87 -10.23 -43.97
CA ARG A 160 -23.41 -10.87 -42.76
C ARG A 160 -22.43 -11.85 -42.10
N SER A 161 -21.59 -12.54 -42.88
CA SER A 161 -20.55 -13.41 -42.34
C SER A 161 -19.43 -12.64 -41.64
N VAL A 162 -19.03 -11.48 -42.18
CA VAL A 162 -18.04 -10.59 -41.55
C VAL A 162 -18.61 -9.98 -40.27
N GLU A 163 -19.81 -9.39 -40.33
CA GLU A 163 -20.52 -8.84 -39.16
C GLU A 163 -20.69 -9.89 -38.04
N GLN A 164 -21.01 -11.15 -38.39
CA GLN A 164 -21.12 -12.22 -37.40
C GLN A 164 -19.75 -12.58 -36.79
N GLU A 165 -18.70 -12.63 -37.59
CA GLU A 165 -17.35 -12.97 -37.13
C GLU A 165 -16.75 -11.85 -36.25
N GLU A 166 -16.87 -10.59 -36.67
CA GLU A 166 -16.50 -9.42 -35.85
C GLU A 166 -17.16 -9.44 -34.48
N ASN A 167 -18.45 -9.79 -34.41
CA ASN A 167 -19.17 -9.87 -33.13
C ASN A 167 -18.71 -11.06 -32.27
N LYS A 168 -18.29 -12.20 -32.85
CA LYS A 168 -17.65 -13.29 -32.09
C LYS A 168 -16.32 -12.84 -31.48
N TRP A 169 -15.46 -12.18 -32.28
CA TRP A 169 -14.15 -11.73 -31.79
C TRP A 169 -14.28 -10.62 -30.75
N LYS A 170 -15.27 -9.73 -30.88
CA LYS A 170 -15.62 -8.71 -29.89
C LYS A 170 -15.94 -9.33 -28.53
N VAL A 171 -16.88 -10.29 -28.48
CA VAL A 171 -17.23 -11.03 -27.25
C VAL A 171 -16.01 -11.76 -26.67
N LYS A 172 -15.22 -12.44 -27.51
CA LYS A 172 -14.03 -13.17 -27.08
C LYS A 172 -12.92 -12.24 -26.52
N VAL A 173 -12.79 -11.04 -27.07
CA VAL A 173 -11.91 -9.99 -26.53
C VAL A 173 -12.41 -9.53 -25.16
N ASP A 174 -13.71 -9.22 -25.02
CA ASP A 174 -14.30 -8.79 -23.74
C ASP A 174 -14.17 -9.86 -22.64
N GLU A 175 -14.40 -11.14 -22.97
CA GLU A 175 -14.17 -12.28 -22.08
C GLU A 175 -12.70 -12.43 -21.68
N SER A 176 -11.77 -12.31 -22.63
CA SER A 176 -10.33 -12.38 -22.35
C SER A 176 -9.88 -11.22 -21.45
N HIS A 177 -10.36 -10.00 -21.70
CA HIS A 177 -10.05 -8.81 -20.92
C HIS A 177 -10.63 -8.89 -19.50
N LYS A 178 -11.86 -9.39 -19.35
CA LYS A 178 -12.47 -9.69 -18.04
C LYS A 178 -11.64 -10.71 -17.26
N THR A 179 -11.16 -11.77 -17.92
CA THR A 179 -10.34 -12.81 -17.30
C THR A 179 -8.96 -12.27 -16.90
N ILE A 180 -8.32 -11.45 -17.75
CA ILE A 180 -7.07 -10.74 -17.43
C ILE A 180 -7.26 -9.84 -16.20
N LYS A 181 -8.35 -9.06 -16.14
CA LYS A 181 -8.66 -8.20 -15.00
C LYS A 181 -8.88 -8.98 -13.70
N GLN A 182 -9.50 -10.15 -13.77
CA GLN A 182 -9.63 -11.06 -12.63
C GLN A 182 -8.26 -11.59 -12.19
N MET A 183 -7.44 -12.09 -13.12
CA MET A 183 -6.08 -12.59 -12.83
C MET A 183 -5.17 -11.50 -12.23
N GLN A 184 -5.27 -10.25 -12.72
CA GLN A 184 -4.59 -9.09 -12.13
C GLN A 184 -5.03 -8.85 -10.68
N SER A 185 -6.34 -8.89 -10.38
CA SER A 185 -6.83 -8.69 -9.01
C SER A 185 -6.37 -9.79 -8.05
N SER A 186 -6.32 -11.06 -8.49
CA SER A 186 -5.75 -12.14 -7.68
C SER A 186 -4.23 -12.02 -7.54
N PHE A 187 -3.51 -11.60 -8.59
CA PHE A 187 -2.06 -11.38 -8.53
C PHE A 187 -1.70 -10.31 -7.49
N THR A 188 -2.34 -9.14 -7.54
CA THR A 188 -2.13 -8.07 -6.55
C THR A 188 -2.48 -8.54 -5.12
N SER A 189 -3.50 -9.38 -4.94
CA SER A 189 -3.82 -9.96 -3.64
C SER A 189 -2.73 -10.93 -3.15
N SER A 190 -2.15 -11.75 -4.02
CA SER A 190 -1.03 -12.65 -3.68
C SER A 190 0.28 -11.89 -3.44
N GLU A 191 0.52 -10.80 -4.17
CA GLU A 191 1.69 -9.93 -4.00
C GLU A 191 1.65 -9.21 -2.64
N GLN A 192 0.47 -8.70 -2.23
CA GLN A 192 0.25 -8.15 -0.89
C GLN A 192 0.45 -9.19 0.22
N GLU A 193 0.07 -10.45 -0.01
CA GLU A 193 0.28 -11.55 0.94
C GLU A 193 1.77 -11.90 1.07
N LEU A 194 2.50 -11.98 -0.05
CA LEU A 194 3.95 -12.21 -0.03
C LEU A 194 4.70 -11.09 0.71
N GLU A 195 4.29 -9.83 0.55
CA GLU A 195 4.88 -8.71 1.30
C GLU A 195 4.38 -8.62 2.76
N ARG A 196 3.28 -9.29 3.14
CA ARG A 196 2.92 -9.55 4.54
C ARG A 196 3.87 -10.58 5.14
N LEU A 197 3.97 -11.74 4.53
CA LEU A 197 4.82 -12.85 4.96
C LEU A 197 6.31 -12.47 4.99
N ARG A 198 6.79 -11.60 4.08
CA ARG A 198 8.16 -11.07 4.12
C ARG A 198 8.44 -10.25 5.38
N ARG A 199 7.49 -9.43 5.84
CA ARG A 199 7.62 -8.65 7.07
C ARG A 199 7.57 -9.56 8.29
N GLU A 200 6.60 -10.47 8.35
CA GLU A 200 6.48 -11.45 9.44
C GLU A 200 7.74 -12.33 9.58
N ASN A 201 8.34 -12.78 8.46
CA ASN A 201 9.62 -13.48 8.49
C ASN A 201 10.78 -12.63 9.03
N LYS A 202 10.82 -11.33 8.70
CA LYS A 202 11.83 -10.40 9.25
C LYS A 202 11.67 -10.26 10.76
N ASP A 203 10.43 -10.18 11.25
CA ASP A 203 10.14 -10.00 12.67
C ASP A 203 10.42 -11.29 13.47
N ILE A 204 10.06 -12.45 12.93
CA ILE A 204 10.46 -13.78 13.47
C ILE A 204 12.00 -13.89 13.58
N GLU A 205 12.72 -13.45 12.54
CA GLU A 205 14.17 -13.50 12.49
C GLU A 205 14.84 -12.44 13.40
N ASN A 206 14.14 -11.37 13.79
CA ASN A 206 14.59 -10.47 14.86
C ASN A 206 14.40 -11.11 16.24
N LEU A 207 13.19 -11.63 16.53
CA LEU A 207 12.87 -12.36 17.76
C LEU A 207 13.80 -13.57 17.97
N ARG A 208 14.24 -14.20 16.88
CA ARG A 208 15.25 -15.26 16.91
C ARG A 208 16.57 -14.78 17.51
N ARG A 209 17.10 -13.63 17.07
CA ARG A 209 18.36 -13.07 17.58
C ARG A 209 18.24 -12.59 19.02
N GLU A 210 17.09 -12.03 19.37
CA GLU A 210 16.78 -11.67 20.77
C GLU A 210 16.77 -12.91 21.67
N ARG A 211 16.15 -14.02 21.22
CA ARG A 211 16.20 -15.31 21.92
C ARG A 211 17.63 -15.83 22.06
N GLU A 212 18.41 -15.84 20.97
CA GLU A 212 19.80 -16.34 20.96
C GLU A 212 20.73 -15.47 21.85
N HIS A 213 20.46 -14.17 21.98
CA HIS A 213 21.15 -13.29 22.95
C HIS A 213 20.75 -13.59 24.40
N LEU A 214 19.46 -13.77 24.68
CA LEU A 214 18.95 -14.11 26.02
C LEU A 214 19.40 -15.51 26.48
N GLU A 215 19.51 -16.46 25.55
CA GLU A 215 20.08 -17.79 25.78
C GLU A 215 21.54 -17.70 26.25
N MET A 216 22.35 -16.83 25.64
CA MET A 216 23.75 -16.58 26.01
C MET A 216 23.90 -15.89 27.39
N GLU A 217 23.11 -14.85 27.68
CA GLU A 217 23.18 -14.19 29.00
C GLU A 217 22.66 -15.11 30.12
N LEU A 218 21.71 -16.01 29.83
CA LEU A 218 21.28 -17.04 30.76
C LEU A 218 22.38 -18.06 31.06
N GLU A 219 23.07 -18.59 30.04
CA GLU A 219 24.19 -19.53 30.22
C GLU A 219 25.31 -18.91 31.07
N LYS A 220 25.64 -17.64 30.82
CA LYS A 220 26.59 -16.87 31.61
C LYS A 220 26.13 -16.72 33.07
N ALA A 221 24.88 -16.34 33.31
CA ALA A 221 24.32 -16.22 34.66
C ALA A 221 24.25 -17.57 35.41
N GLU A 222 24.04 -18.68 34.70
CA GLU A 222 24.13 -20.02 35.29
C GLU A 222 25.58 -20.42 35.63
N MET A 223 26.56 -20.02 34.83
CA MET A 223 27.99 -20.21 35.11
C MET A 223 28.44 -19.40 36.35
N GLU A 224 28.08 -18.12 36.44
CA GLU A 224 28.34 -17.26 37.61
C GLU A 224 27.64 -17.82 38.87
N ARG A 225 26.39 -18.28 38.75
CA ARG A 225 25.69 -18.98 39.84
C ARG A 225 26.40 -20.28 40.24
N SER A 226 27.02 -20.99 39.31
CA SER A 226 27.79 -22.20 39.59
C SER A 226 29.05 -21.90 40.41
N THR A 227 29.81 -20.85 40.06
CA THR A 227 31.00 -20.44 40.83
C THR A 227 30.62 -20.01 42.25
N TYR A 228 29.59 -19.15 42.40
CA TYR A 228 29.10 -18.77 43.74
C TYR A 228 28.63 -19.98 44.58
N VAL A 229 27.99 -20.99 43.97
CA VAL A 229 27.61 -22.23 44.68
C VAL A 229 28.83 -23.04 45.13
N THR A 230 29.94 -23.02 44.38
CA THR A 230 31.20 -23.65 44.83
C THR A 230 31.90 -22.86 45.93
N GLU A 231 31.96 -21.53 45.84
CA GLU A 231 32.53 -20.66 46.87
C GLU A 231 31.78 -20.76 48.19
N VAL A 232 30.44 -20.70 48.16
CA VAL A 232 29.60 -20.87 49.37
C VAL A 232 29.76 -22.27 49.98
N ARG A 233 30.03 -23.31 49.18
CA ARG A 233 30.33 -24.65 49.70
C ARG A 233 31.68 -24.70 50.41
N GLU A 234 32.69 -24.06 49.84
CA GLU A 234 34.04 -24.00 50.40
C GLU A 234 34.09 -23.17 51.69
N LEU A 235 33.51 -21.97 51.69
CA LEU A 235 33.36 -21.14 52.90
C LEU A 235 32.60 -21.88 54.01
N LYS A 236 31.58 -22.68 53.66
CA LYS A 236 30.87 -23.53 54.62
C LYS A 236 31.73 -24.69 55.15
N ALA A 237 32.66 -25.23 54.37
CA ALA A 237 33.61 -26.24 54.84
C ALA A 237 34.59 -25.61 55.87
N GLN A 238 35.18 -24.46 55.53
CA GLN A 238 36.08 -23.72 56.41
C GLN A 238 35.40 -23.24 57.71
N LEU A 239 34.12 -22.82 57.64
CA LEU A 239 33.32 -22.50 58.82
C LEU A 239 33.10 -23.73 59.73
N ASN A 240 32.82 -24.90 59.15
CA ASN A 240 32.69 -26.13 59.94
C ASN A 240 34.03 -26.53 60.59
N GLU A 241 35.16 -26.37 59.88
CA GLU A 241 36.49 -26.68 60.40
C GLU A 241 36.93 -25.72 61.52
N THR A 242 36.63 -24.44 61.41
CA THR A 242 36.88 -23.47 62.49
C THR A 242 35.97 -23.69 63.70
N LEU A 243 34.71 -24.11 63.49
CA LEU A 243 33.81 -24.53 64.57
C LEU A 243 34.26 -25.81 65.29
N THR A 244 34.83 -26.81 64.60
CA THR A 244 35.38 -27.99 65.27
C THR A 244 36.66 -27.67 66.04
N LYS A 245 37.58 -26.86 65.48
CA LYS A 245 38.77 -26.35 66.18
C LYS A 245 38.41 -25.55 67.44
N LEU A 246 37.42 -24.64 67.35
CA LEU A 246 36.94 -23.86 68.49
C LEU A 246 36.33 -24.77 69.58
N ARG A 247 35.67 -25.87 69.18
CA ARG A 247 35.12 -26.86 70.11
C ARG A 247 36.19 -27.71 70.80
N THR A 248 37.26 -28.10 70.12
CA THR A 248 38.38 -28.80 70.77
C THR A 248 39.11 -27.89 71.75
N GLU A 249 39.43 -26.66 71.33
CA GLU A 249 39.98 -25.60 72.20
C GLU A 249 39.12 -25.38 73.45
N GLN A 250 37.80 -25.28 73.32
CA GLN A 250 36.91 -25.06 74.45
C GLN A 250 36.86 -26.27 75.41
N ASN A 251 36.87 -27.50 74.88
CA ASN A 251 36.96 -28.72 75.69
C ASN A 251 38.29 -28.78 76.47
N GLU A 252 39.40 -28.40 75.82
CA GLU A 252 40.73 -28.38 76.44
C GLU A 252 40.85 -27.30 77.51
N ARG A 253 40.32 -26.10 77.27
CA ARG A 253 40.21 -25.03 78.28
C ARG A 253 39.37 -25.48 79.48
N GLN A 254 38.26 -26.19 79.25
CA GLN A 254 37.43 -26.73 80.33
C GLN A 254 38.18 -27.80 81.14
N LYS A 255 38.96 -28.66 80.48
CA LYS A 255 39.85 -29.64 81.15
C LYS A 255 40.92 -28.94 81.98
N VAL A 256 41.65 -27.98 81.40
CA VAL A 256 42.71 -27.21 82.07
C VAL A 256 42.16 -26.43 83.26
N ALA A 257 40.98 -25.83 83.15
CA ALA A 257 40.32 -25.17 84.29
C ALA A 257 39.95 -26.17 85.41
N GLY A 258 39.49 -27.38 85.06
CA GLY A 258 39.23 -28.44 86.02
C GLY A 258 40.49 -28.99 86.69
N ASP A 259 41.60 -29.11 85.96
CA ASP A 259 42.89 -29.55 86.51
C ASP A 259 43.54 -28.45 87.36
N LEU A 260 43.41 -27.18 86.98
CA LEU A 260 43.79 -26.01 87.79
C LEU A 260 43.02 -25.98 89.12
N HIS A 261 41.72 -26.28 89.13
CA HIS A 261 40.94 -26.29 90.36
C HIS A 261 41.40 -27.40 91.33
N LYS A 262 41.77 -28.59 90.81
CA LYS A 262 42.39 -29.65 91.63
C LYS A 262 43.74 -29.22 92.21
N ALA A 263 44.54 -28.49 91.42
CA ALA A 263 45.83 -27.95 91.86
C ALA A 263 45.64 -26.88 92.96
N GLN A 264 44.62 -26.02 92.85
CA GLN A 264 44.25 -25.04 93.89
C GLN A 264 43.84 -25.73 95.20
N GLN A 265 42.92 -26.71 95.15
CA GLN A 265 42.54 -27.49 96.34
C GLN A 265 43.75 -28.21 96.98
N SER A 266 44.66 -28.72 96.15
CA SER A 266 45.89 -29.38 96.62
C SER A 266 46.86 -28.38 97.28
N LEU A 267 46.96 -27.16 96.75
CA LEU A 267 47.77 -26.08 97.31
C LEU A 267 47.20 -25.59 98.65
N GLU A 268 45.89 -25.39 98.76
CA GLU A 268 45.20 -25.05 100.01
C GLU A 268 45.45 -26.13 101.09
N LEU A 269 45.37 -27.42 100.71
CA LEU A 269 45.67 -28.53 101.62
C LEU A 269 47.14 -28.54 102.08
N ILE A 270 48.08 -28.17 101.21
CA ILE A 270 49.51 -28.03 101.55
C ILE A 270 49.74 -26.82 102.47
N GLN A 271 49.15 -25.66 102.14
CA GLN A 271 49.22 -24.46 102.98
C GLN A 271 48.62 -24.70 104.37
N SER A 272 47.48 -25.38 104.46
CA SER A 272 46.87 -25.79 105.73
C SER A 272 47.78 -26.70 106.56
N LYS A 273 48.51 -27.62 105.92
CA LYS A 273 49.52 -28.47 106.59
C LYS A 273 50.75 -27.68 107.04
N ILE A 274 51.22 -26.71 106.26
CA ILE A 274 52.34 -25.83 106.63
C ILE A 274 51.96 -24.94 107.82
N VAL A 275 50.76 -24.33 107.81
CA VAL A 275 50.24 -23.54 108.94
C VAL A 275 50.11 -24.39 110.22
N LYS A 276 49.77 -25.68 110.11
CA LYS A 276 49.81 -26.61 111.25
C LYS A 276 51.24 -26.95 111.70
N ALA A 277 52.17 -27.16 110.78
CA ALA A 277 53.56 -27.47 111.10
C ALA A 277 54.32 -26.28 111.71
N ALA A 278 53.92 -25.05 111.39
CA ALA A 278 54.46 -23.81 111.96
C ALA A 278 53.93 -23.47 113.36
N GLY A 279 53.08 -24.32 113.96
CA GLY A 279 52.52 -24.09 115.30
C GLY A 279 53.50 -24.33 116.46
N ASP A 280 54.54 -25.15 116.27
CA ASP A 280 55.42 -25.64 117.32
C ASP A 280 56.89 -25.14 117.16
N THR A 281 57.13 -23.89 117.56
CA THR A 281 58.28 -23.38 118.36
C THR A 281 59.55 -24.25 118.48
N THR A 282 60.83 -23.83 118.35
CA THR A 282 61.67 -22.85 117.59
C THR A 282 63.08 -22.83 118.28
N VAL A 283 64.18 -22.24 117.81
CA VAL A 283 64.46 -21.37 116.62
C VAL A 283 65.33 -22.16 115.61
N ILE A 284 66.50 -21.82 115.05
CA ILE A 284 67.52 -20.72 115.08
C ILE A 284 68.02 -20.59 113.61
N GLU A 285 68.55 -19.51 113.03
CA GLU A 285 68.52 -18.03 113.12
C GLU A 285 69.82 -17.54 112.42
N ASN A 286 69.78 -16.39 111.71
CA ASN A 286 70.87 -15.78 110.93
C ASN A 286 71.19 -16.47 109.57
N SER A 287 71.65 -15.77 108.52
CA SER A 287 72.20 -14.41 108.45
C SER A 287 71.56 -13.52 107.37
N ASP A 288 71.73 -12.21 107.56
CA ASP A 288 71.36 -11.09 106.68
C ASP A 288 72.27 -10.98 105.43
N VAL A 289 71.72 -10.52 104.29
CA VAL A 289 72.42 -10.10 103.06
C VAL A 289 71.61 -8.97 102.38
N SER A 290 72.33 -7.94 101.90
CA SER A 290 71.80 -6.69 101.35
C SER A 290 71.51 -6.72 99.82
N PRO A 291 70.96 -5.63 99.20
CA PRO A 291 70.29 -5.70 97.90
C PRO A 291 71.21 -5.59 96.66
N GLU A 292 70.59 -5.78 95.48
CA GLU A 292 71.15 -5.70 94.11
C GLU A 292 72.09 -6.90 93.76
N THR A 293 72.10 -7.51 92.57
CA THR A 293 71.62 -7.11 91.22
C THR A 293 71.11 -8.34 90.41
N GLU A 294 71.09 -8.26 89.06
CA GLU A 294 70.67 -9.32 88.08
C GLU A 294 69.15 -9.65 88.07
N SER A 295 68.32 -9.21 87.10
CA SER A 295 68.53 -8.48 85.83
C SER A 295 69.34 -9.25 84.76
N SER A 296 68.64 -10.14 84.05
CA SER A 296 69.02 -10.63 82.70
C SER A 296 67.81 -11.23 81.95
N GLU A 297 67.12 -12.21 82.54
CA GLU A 297 66.04 -12.94 81.85
C GLU A 297 64.70 -12.18 81.75
N LYS A 298 64.30 -11.42 82.78
CA LYS A 298 63.08 -10.59 82.71
C LYS A 298 63.19 -9.42 81.74
N GLU A 299 64.39 -8.91 81.53
CA GLU A 299 64.63 -7.77 80.63
C GLU A 299 64.74 -8.23 79.18
N THR A 300 65.42 -9.35 78.90
CA THR A 300 65.38 -9.97 77.56
C THR A 300 63.98 -10.42 77.17
N MET A 301 63.19 -11.00 78.08
CA MET A 301 61.78 -11.34 77.84
C MET A 301 60.90 -10.09 77.63
N SER A 302 61.10 -9.01 78.39
CA SER A 302 60.29 -7.78 78.22
C SER A 302 60.66 -7.00 76.95
N VAL A 303 61.95 -6.93 76.59
CA VAL A 303 62.42 -6.36 75.32
C VAL A 303 61.91 -7.17 74.13
N SER A 304 61.92 -8.50 74.22
CA SER A 304 61.33 -9.40 73.20
C SER A 304 59.82 -9.17 73.03
N LEU A 305 59.06 -9.10 74.14
CA LEU A 305 57.63 -8.76 74.09
C LEU A 305 57.39 -7.37 73.50
N ASN A 306 58.16 -6.37 73.92
CA ASN A 306 58.02 -4.99 73.45
C ASN A 306 58.37 -4.87 71.95
N GLN A 307 59.37 -5.59 71.46
CA GLN A 307 59.67 -5.70 70.02
C GLN A 307 58.51 -6.37 69.26
N THR A 308 57.94 -7.45 69.80
CA THR A 308 56.82 -8.17 69.18
C THR A 308 55.55 -7.29 69.14
N VAL A 309 55.26 -6.57 70.22
CA VAL A 309 54.16 -5.58 70.29
C VAL A 309 54.40 -4.43 69.29
N THR A 310 55.63 -3.94 69.17
CA THR A 310 55.98 -2.89 68.18
C THR A 310 55.80 -3.38 66.75
N GLN A 311 56.21 -4.61 66.43
CA GLN A 311 55.99 -5.23 65.12
C GLN A 311 54.50 -5.41 64.80
N LEU A 312 53.71 -5.87 65.78
CA LEU A 312 52.26 -6.00 65.63
C LEU A 312 51.57 -4.64 65.44
N GLN A 313 52.02 -3.59 66.14
CA GLN A 313 51.53 -2.22 65.91
C GLN A 313 51.89 -1.70 64.51
N GLN A 314 53.12 -1.95 64.02
CA GLN A 314 53.53 -1.57 62.67
C GLN A 314 52.72 -2.30 61.59
N LEU A 315 52.49 -3.61 61.74
CA LEU A 315 51.64 -4.38 60.82
C LEU A 315 50.18 -3.90 60.85
N LEU A 316 49.61 -3.64 62.03
CA LEU A 316 48.26 -3.09 62.16
C LEU A 316 48.14 -1.70 61.53
N GLN A 317 49.17 -0.85 61.66
CA GLN A 317 49.19 0.47 61.04
C GLN A 317 49.32 0.38 59.51
N ALA A 318 50.12 -0.55 58.99
CA ALA A 318 50.22 -0.81 57.55
C ALA A 318 48.89 -1.32 56.96
N VAL A 319 48.24 -2.30 57.61
CA VAL A 319 46.92 -2.82 57.20
C VAL A 319 45.87 -1.72 57.22
N ASN A 320 45.83 -0.86 58.25
CA ASN A 320 44.91 0.27 58.30
C ASN A 320 45.16 1.31 57.19
N GLN A 321 46.43 1.62 56.87
CA GLN A 321 46.75 2.48 55.73
C GLN A 321 46.33 1.86 54.39
N GLN A 322 46.45 0.54 54.25
CA GLN A 322 46.07 -0.18 53.04
C GLN A 322 44.54 -0.19 52.85
N LEU A 323 43.77 -0.48 53.91
CA LEU A 323 42.31 -0.33 53.95
C LEU A 323 41.84 1.10 53.67
N THR A 324 42.58 2.11 54.15
CA THR A 324 42.23 3.52 53.87
C THR A 324 42.42 3.85 52.39
N LYS A 325 43.56 3.47 51.80
CA LYS A 325 43.83 3.65 50.36
C LYS A 325 42.87 2.87 49.47
N GLU A 326 42.49 1.65 49.86
CA GLU A 326 41.50 0.85 49.14
C GLU A 326 40.13 1.53 49.17
N LYS A 327 39.71 2.04 50.32
CA LYS A 327 38.47 2.82 50.47
C LYS A 327 38.49 4.13 49.66
N GLU A 328 39.62 4.84 49.62
CA GLU A 328 39.82 6.02 48.78
C GLU A 328 39.75 5.65 47.28
N HIS A 329 40.35 4.52 46.87
CA HIS A 329 40.30 4.04 45.49
C HIS A 329 38.87 3.67 45.04
N TYR A 330 38.03 3.14 45.93
CA TYR A 330 36.61 2.91 45.65
C TYR A 330 35.78 4.20 45.58
N GLN A 331 36.19 5.28 46.27
CA GLN A 331 35.54 6.61 46.20
C GLN A 331 35.97 7.46 44.99
N VAL A 332 36.85 6.96 44.14
CA VAL A 332 37.33 7.63 42.89
C VAL A 332 36.80 6.91 41.63
N LEU A 333 35.99 5.86 41.79
CA LEU A 333 35.38 5.08 40.71
C LEU A 333 33.84 5.24 40.62
N GLU A 334 33.26 6.18 41.36
CA GLU A 334 31.84 6.54 41.40
C GLU A 334 31.63 8.02 41.02
#